data_AF-A0A950YCI4-F1
#
_entry.id   AF-A0A950YCI4-F1
#
_cell.length_a   1.000
_cell.length_b   1.000
_cell.length_c   1.000
_cell.angle_alpha   90.00
_cell.angle_beta   90.00
_cell.angle_gamma   90.00
#
_symmetry.space_group_name_H-M   'P 1'
#
loop_
_entity.id
_entity.type
_entity.pdbx_description
1 polymer ?
#
loop_
_entity_poly.entity_id
_entity_poly.type
_entity_poly.pdbx_seq_one_letter_code
_entity_poly.pdbx_strand_id
1 'polypeptide(L)'
;MAETLIIQVPRGSAVERQLDADPPPSLSGGEAVVEALAPDAEGNLDPPVVGEIVLSVPSPETLVREADEVDRVVGEAGTGIEPLVVVIEDAEALRDDEVASVLQATRRAPRSVILRIIRSR
;
A
#
# COMPACT_ATOMS: atom_id res chain seq x y z
N MET A 1 -0.20 18.49 6.96
CA MET A 1 -1.21 17.51 6.53
C MET A 1 -0.67 16.16 6.98
N ALA A 2 -1.47 15.33 7.63
CA ALA A 2 -1.01 14.02 8.10
C ALA A 2 -1.08 13.02 6.94
N GLU A 3 -0.02 12.25 6.74
CA GLU A 3 0.04 11.18 5.75
C GLU A 3 -0.97 10.09 6.15
N THR A 4 -1.91 9.76 5.26
CA THR A 4 -2.93 8.73 5.54
C THR A 4 -2.54 7.37 4.94
N LEU A 5 -1.65 7.37 3.94
CA LEU A 5 -1.13 6.17 3.28
C LEU A 5 0.40 6.17 3.18
N ILE A 6 1.03 5.06 3.58
CA ILE A 6 2.46 4.81 3.36
C ILE A 6 2.58 3.61 2.41
N ILE A 7 3.20 3.80 1.26
CA ILE A 7 3.42 2.74 0.26
C ILE A 7 4.83 2.21 0.43
N GLN A 8 4.96 1.00 0.94
CA GLN A 8 6.24 0.34 1.15
C GLN A 8 6.57 -0.60 0.00
N VAL A 9 7.72 -0.36 -0.63
CA VAL A 9 8.19 -1.13 -1.80
C VAL A 9 9.61 -1.65 -1.60
N PRO A 10 9.99 -2.78 -2.22
CA PRO A 10 11.39 -3.19 -2.26
C PRO A 10 12.21 -2.16 -3.03
N ARG A 11 13.32 -1.71 -2.46
CA ARG A 11 14.28 -0.83 -3.14
C ARG A 11 14.90 -1.55 -4.35
N GLY A 12 15.02 -0.83 -5.46
CA GLY A 12 15.43 -1.30 -6.77
C GLY A 12 14.33 -1.98 -7.58
N SER A 13 13.10 -2.08 -7.05
CA SER A 13 12.02 -2.83 -7.69
C SER A 13 11.48 -2.18 -8.97
N ALA A 14 10.66 -2.94 -9.71
CA ALA A 14 9.92 -2.39 -10.86
C ALA A 14 8.96 -1.28 -10.42
N VAL A 15 8.26 -1.46 -9.31
CA VAL A 15 7.33 -0.47 -8.76
C VAL A 15 8.06 0.79 -8.29
N GLU A 16 9.16 0.69 -7.53
CA GLU A 16 9.91 1.90 -7.11
C GLU A 16 10.34 2.72 -8.34
N ARG A 17 10.94 2.06 -9.34
CA ARG A 17 11.37 2.70 -10.57
C ARG A 17 10.21 3.32 -11.34
N GLN A 18 9.04 2.68 -11.36
CA GLN A 18 7.84 3.23 -11.99
C GLN A 18 7.32 4.45 -11.24
N LEU A 19 7.24 4.40 -9.91
CA LEU A 19 6.77 5.52 -9.09
C LEU A 19 7.71 6.73 -9.18
N ASP A 20 9.02 6.51 -9.29
CA ASP A 20 10.00 7.58 -9.49
C ASP A 20 9.91 8.21 -10.90
N ALA A 21 9.61 7.41 -11.93
CA ALA A 21 9.60 7.85 -13.32
C ALA A 21 8.26 8.49 -13.75
N ASP A 22 7.14 7.90 -13.33
CA ASP A 22 5.78 8.31 -13.68
C ASP A 22 4.83 8.00 -12.51
N PRO A 23 4.83 8.85 -11.46
CA PRO A 23 4.01 8.63 -10.28
C PRO A 23 2.52 8.76 -10.64
N PRO A 24 1.66 7.87 -10.13
CA PRO A 24 0.22 7.99 -10.30
C PRO A 24 -0.30 9.37 -9.84
N PRO A 25 -1.21 10.01 -10.60
CA PRO A 25 -1.77 11.32 -10.24
C PRO A 25 -2.29 11.40 -8.81
N SER A 26 -2.88 10.33 -8.29
CA SER A 26 -3.39 10.22 -6.92
C SER A 26 -2.31 10.43 -5.84
N LEU A 27 -1.03 10.21 -6.13
CA LEU A 27 0.08 10.51 -5.21
C LEU A 27 0.44 12.00 -5.15
N SER A 28 0.04 12.80 -6.14
CA SER A 28 0.38 14.23 -6.21
C SER A 28 -0.29 15.07 -5.11
N GLY A 29 -1.32 14.54 -4.45
CA GLY A 29 -2.06 15.23 -3.40
C GLY A 29 -1.36 15.31 -2.04
N GLY A 30 -0.24 14.60 -1.84
CA GLY A 30 0.47 14.54 -0.56
C GLY A 30 -0.25 13.75 0.54
N GLU A 31 -1.30 13.00 0.18
CA GLU A 31 -2.01 12.07 1.07
C GLU A 31 -1.25 10.73 1.24
N ALA A 32 -0.27 10.48 0.35
CA ALA A 32 0.55 9.28 0.34
C ALA A 32 2.04 9.59 0.27
N VAL A 33 2.85 8.74 0.91
CA VAL A 33 4.31 8.74 0.81
C VAL A 33 4.78 7.36 0.36
N VAL A 34 5.82 7.34 -0.48
CA VAL A 34 6.50 6.11 -0.92
C VAL A 34 7.74 5.91 -0.05
N GLU A 35 7.87 4.73 0.54
CA GLU A 35 9.00 4.31 1.35
C GLU A 35 9.68 3.10 0.71
N ALA A 36 10.89 3.29 0.20
CA ALA A 36 11.70 2.23 -0.38
C ALA A 36 12.55 1.54 0.70
N LEU A 37 12.24 0.27 0.98
CA LEU A 37 12.88 -0.53 2.01
C LEU A 37 13.91 -1.50 1.43
N ALA A 38 14.94 -1.84 2.21
CA ALA A 38 15.92 -2.84 1.77
C ALA A 38 15.24 -4.22 1.66
N PRO A 39 15.35 -4.91 0.51
CA PRO A 39 14.83 -6.26 0.37
C PRO A 39 15.71 -7.31 1.05
N ASP A 40 15.15 -8.51 1.22
CA ASP A 40 15.83 -9.75 1.57
C ASP A 40 16.75 -10.25 0.42
N ALA A 41 17.36 -11.42 0.62
CA ALA A 41 18.26 -12.02 -0.37
C ALA A 41 17.55 -12.45 -1.67
N GLU A 42 16.23 -12.65 -1.62
CA GLU A 42 15.37 -13.05 -2.72
C GLU A 42 14.73 -11.83 -3.45
N GLY A 43 14.98 -10.61 -2.98
CA GLY A 43 14.47 -9.37 -3.55
C GLY A 43 13.09 -8.97 -3.02
N ASN A 44 12.62 -9.57 -1.93
CA ASN A 44 11.30 -9.32 -1.35
C ASN A 44 11.40 -8.47 -0.08
N LEU A 45 10.29 -7.89 0.34
CA LEU A 45 10.18 -7.34 1.69
C LEU A 45 9.84 -8.45 2.69
N ASP A 46 10.56 -8.48 3.80
CA ASP A 46 10.17 -9.27 4.98
C ASP A 46 8.74 -8.92 5.43
N PRO A 47 8.06 -9.78 6.18
CA PRO A 47 6.81 -9.43 6.84
C PRO A 47 6.92 -8.10 7.63
N PRO A 48 5.84 -7.31 7.73
CA PRO A 48 5.88 -6.06 8.47
C PRO A 48 6.27 -6.31 9.92
N VAL A 49 7.29 -5.60 10.41
CA VAL A 49 7.76 -5.70 11.80
C VAL A 49 6.77 -5.04 12.78
N VAL A 50 5.99 -4.08 12.28
CA VAL A 50 4.96 -3.33 13.00
C VAL A 50 3.72 -3.19 12.13
N GLY A 51 2.55 -3.14 12.77
CA GLY A 51 1.28 -2.98 12.07
C GLY A 51 0.43 -4.24 12.06
N GLU A 52 -0.88 -4.04 12.03
CA GLU A 52 -1.88 -5.10 11.98
C GLU A 52 -2.18 -5.42 10.51
N ILE A 53 -1.86 -6.64 10.07
CA ILE A 53 -2.24 -7.09 8.72
C ILE A 53 -3.75 -7.32 8.69
N VAL A 54 -4.46 -6.44 7.98
CA VAL A 54 -5.92 -6.49 7.86
C VAL A 54 -6.38 -7.10 6.54
N LEU A 55 -5.55 -7.04 5.51
CA LEU A 55 -5.85 -7.59 4.19
C LEU A 55 -4.57 -8.05 3.50
N SER A 56 -4.63 -9.18 2.80
CA SER A 56 -3.57 -9.67 1.92
C SER A 56 -4.20 -10.03 0.57
N VAL A 57 -3.69 -9.43 -0.50
CA VAL A 57 -4.17 -9.64 -1.87
C VAL A 57 -3.02 -10.11 -2.78
N PRO A 58 -3.31 -10.92 -3.80
CA PRO A 58 -2.26 -11.46 -4.68
C PRO A 58 -1.62 -10.38 -5.54
N SER A 59 -2.37 -9.35 -5.94
CA SER A 59 -1.90 -8.30 -6.85
C SER A 59 -2.68 -6.98 -6.70
N PRO A 60 -2.15 -5.85 -7.21
CA PRO A 60 -2.80 -4.54 -7.15
C PRO A 60 -4.21 -4.50 -7.74
N GLU A 61 -4.46 -5.25 -8.83
CA GLU A 61 -5.77 -5.32 -9.49
C GLU A 61 -6.91 -5.69 -8.52
N THR A 62 -6.58 -6.50 -7.51
CA THR A 62 -7.55 -6.98 -6.52
C THR A 62 -8.10 -5.81 -5.70
N LEU A 63 -7.31 -4.75 -5.48
CA LEU A 63 -7.73 -3.55 -4.73
C LEU A 63 -8.89 -2.80 -5.41
N VAL A 64 -8.96 -2.87 -6.74
CA VAL A 64 -10.06 -2.29 -7.51
C VAL A 64 -11.20 -3.28 -7.63
N ARG A 65 -10.90 -4.56 -7.91
CA ARG A 65 -11.91 -5.60 -8.06
C ARG A 65 -12.74 -5.81 -6.80
N GLU A 66 -12.10 -5.66 -5.63
CA GLU A 66 -12.68 -5.89 -4.31
C GLU A 66 -12.65 -4.60 -3.47
N ALA A 67 -12.85 -3.45 -4.13
CA ALA A 67 -12.79 -2.13 -3.48
C ALA A 67 -13.74 -2.00 -2.28
N ASP A 68 -14.92 -2.62 -2.33
CA ASP A 68 -15.86 -2.64 -1.19
C ASP A 68 -15.29 -3.39 0.03
N GLU A 69 -14.50 -4.45 -0.21
CA GLU A 69 -13.81 -5.17 0.86
C GLU A 69 -12.67 -4.35 1.43
N VAL A 70 -11.88 -3.68 0.58
CA VAL A 70 -10.83 -2.75 1.00
C VAL A 70 -11.42 -1.63 1.86
N ASP A 71 -12.48 -0.96 1.41
CA ASP A 71 -13.14 0.13 2.15
C ASP A 71 -13.68 -0.35 3.50
N ARG A 72 -14.32 -1.52 3.53
CA ARG A 72 -14.85 -2.10 4.77
C ARG A 72 -13.74 -2.45 5.75
N VAL A 73 -12.73 -3.20 5.32
CA VAL A 73 -11.67 -3.70 6.21
C VAL A 73 -10.82 -2.54 6.76
N VAL A 74 -10.52 -1.54 5.93
CA VAL A 74 -9.72 -0.38 6.33
C VAL A 74 -10.56 0.63 7.12
N GLY A 75 -11.79 0.91 6.69
CA GLY A 75 -12.67 1.91 7.30
C GLY A 75 -13.33 1.45 8.60
N GLU A 76 -13.58 0.15 8.78
CA GLU A 76 -14.17 -0.42 10.00
C GLU A 76 -13.13 -1.01 10.95
N ALA A 77 -11.84 -0.78 10.69
CA ALA A 77 -10.79 -1.26 11.58
C ALA A 77 -10.94 -0.70 12.99
N GLY A 78 -10.58 -1.47 14.02
CA GLY A 78 -10.69 -1.03 15.41
C GLY A 78 -9.82 0.19 15.75
N THR A 79 -10.04 0.81 16.90
CA THR A 79 -9.31 1.98 17.40
C THR A 79 -7.95 1.63 18.03
N GLY A 80 -7.23 0.67 17.46
CA GLY A 80 -5.89 0.29 17.92
C GLY A 80 -4.87 1.44 17.82
N ILE A 81 -3.62 1.16 18.16
CA ILE A 81 -2.51 2.13 17.99
C ILE A 81 -1.59 1.77 16.82
N GLU A 82 -1.61 0.52 16.38
CA GLU A 82 -0.78 0.04 15.28
C GLU A 82 -1.38 0.46 13.94
N PRO A 83 -0.57 0.78 12.92
CA PRO A 83 -1.07 1.04 11.58
C PRO A 83 -1.74 -0.19 10.97
N LEU A 84 -2.69 0.03 10.07
CA LEU A 84 -3.30 -1.05 9.28
C LEU A 84 -2.36 -1.40 8.14
N VAL A 85 -2.12 -2.68 7.90
CA VAL A 85 -1.27 -3.15 6.80
C VAL A 85 -2.13 -3.90 5.78
N VAL A 86 -2.13 -3.38 4.56
CA VAL A 86 -2.63 -4.06 3.36
C VAL A 86 -1.42 -4.62 2.62
N VAL A 87 -1.37 -5.93 2.47
CA VAL A 87 -0.27 -6.64 1.82
C VAL A 87 -0.65 -6.92 0.37
N ILE A 88 0.23 -6.56 -0.56
CA ILE A 88 0.21 -7.01 -1.95
C ILE A 88 1.35 -8.01 -2.11
N GLU A 89 1.01 -9.25 -2.47
CA GLU A 89 2.01 -10.32 -2.57
C GLU A 89 2.99 -10.13 -3.75
N ASP A 90 2.51 -9.57 -4.86
CA ASP A 90 3.32 -9.33 -6.06
C ASP A 90 2.76 -8.18 -6.91
N ALA A 91 3.62 -7.29 -7.40
CA ALA A 91 3.23 -6.15 -8.23
C ALA A 91 4.34 -5.71 -9.20
N GLU A 92 4.04 -5.64 -10.49
CA GLU A 92 4.97 -5.09 -11.49
C GLU A 92 4.89 -3.56 -11.56
N ALA A 93 3.71 -2.99 -11.27
CA ALA A 93 3.44 -1.56 -11.25
C ALA A 93 2.28 -1.26 -10.29
N LEU A 94 2.12 0.03 -9.95
CA LEU A 94 0.93 0.55 -9.27
C LEU A 94 0.24 1.57 -10.16
N ARG A 95 -1.01 1.31 -10.53
CA ARG A 95 -1.84 2.21 -11.33
C ARG A 95 -2.59 3.21 -10.46
N ASP A 96 -3.07 4.28 -11.09
CA ASP A 96 -3.78 5.36 -10.42
C ASP A 96 -5.08 4.92 -9.74
N ASP A 97 -5.87 4.07 -10.41
CA ASP A 97 -7.13 3.55 -9.87
C ASP A 97 -6.92 2.64 -8.65
N GLU A 98 -5.84 1.86 -8.65
CA GLU A 98 -5.44 0.99 -7.53
C GLU A 98 -5.05 1.82 -6.30
N VAL A 99 -4.20 2.83 -6.51
CA VAL A 99 -3.81 3.77 -5.45
C VAL A 99 -5.01 4.57 -4.95
N ALA A 100 -5.85 5.07 -5.86
CA ALA A 100 -7.06 5.81 -5.53
C ALA A 100 -8.03 4.98 -4.69
N SER A 101 -8.19 3.69 -5.00
CA SER A 101 -9.06 2.78 -4.23
C SER A 101 -8.63 2.72 -2.76
N VAL A 102 -7.34 2.51 -2.51
CA VAL A 102 -6.80 2.46 -1.13
C VAL A 102 -6.90 3.83 -0.46
N LEU A 103 -6.57 4.92 -1.17
CA LEU A 103 -6.68 6.28 -0.64
C LEU A 103 -8.10 6.62 -0.19
N GLN A 104 -9.12 6.23 -0.98
CA GLN A 104 -10.51 6.42 -0.58
C GLN A 104 -10.84 5.71 0.73
N ALA A 105 -10.37 4.48 0.89
CA ALA A 105 -10.52 3.73 2.14
C ALA A 105 -9.78 4.42 3.31
N THR A 106 -8.59 4.98 3.08
CA THR A 106 -7.83 5.69 4.12
C THR A 106 -8.55 6.91 4.69
N ARG A 107 -9.45 7.55 3.93
CA ARG A 107 -10.22 8.72 4.40
C ARG A 107 -11.20 8.39 5.53
N ARG A 108 -11.60 7.11 5.62
CA ARG A 108 -12.46 6.59 6.69
C ARG A 108 -11.70 5.81 7.74
N ALA A 109 -10.43 5.49 7.47
CA ALA A 109 -9.61 4.72 8.38
C ALA A 109 -9.40 5.48 9.70
N PRO A 110 -9.58 4.83 10.86
CA PRO A 110 -9.30 5.45 12.15
C PRO A 110 -7.81 5.54 12.47
N ARG A 111 -6.95 4.92 11.65
CA ARG A 111 -5.51 4.76 11.84
C ARG A 111 -4.80 4.88 10.49
N SER A 112 -3.52 5.21 10.51
CA SER A 112 -2.68 5.23 9.30
C SER A 112 -2.66 3.88 8.60
N VAL A 113 -2.60 3.88 7.28
CA VAL A 113 -2.57 2.68 6.44
C VAL A 113 -1.21 2.53 5.79
N ILE A 114 -0.69 1.31 5.80
CA ILE A 114 0.51 0.89 5.08
C ILE A 114 0.06 -0.03 3.95
N LEU A 115 0.37 0.34 2.70
CA LEU A 115 0.28 -0.55 1.55
C LEU A 115 1.65 -1.15 1.30
N ARG A 116 1.84 -2.43 1.65
CA ARG A 116 3.14 -3.11 1.57
C ARG A 116 3.17 -4.06 0.38
N ILE A 117 4.08 -3.82 -0.56
CA ILE A 117 4.35 -4.70 -1.70
C ILE A 117 5.49 -5.64 -1.34
N ILE A 118 5.21 -6.94 -1.27
CA ILE A 118 6.22 -7.94 -0.89
C ILE A 118 7.18 -8.18 -2.04
N ARG A 119 6.67 -8.39 -3.25
CA ARG A 119 7.46 -8.70 -4.44
C ARG A 119 7.14 -7.72 -5.54
N SER A 120 8.17 -7.32 -6.28
CA SER A 120 7.98 -6.48 -7.45
C SER A 120 9.06 -6.75 -8.48
N ARG A 121 8.65 -7.34 -9.60
CA ARG A 121 9.52 -7.86 -10.66
C ARG A 121 9.18 -7.25 -12.00
#